data_AF-A0A914DFI8-F1
#
_entry.id   AF-A0A914DFI8-F1
#
_cell.length_a   1.000
_cell.length_b   1.000
_cell.length_c   1.000
_cell.angle_alpha   90.00
_cell.angle_beta   90.00
_cell.angle_gamma   90.00
#
_symmetry.space_group_name_H-M   'P 1'
#
loop_
_entity.id
_entity.type
_entity.pdbx_description
1 polymer ?
#
loop_
_entity_poly.entity_id
_entity_poly.type
_entity_poly.pdbx_seq_one_letter_code
_entity_poly.pdbx_strand_id
1 'polypeptide(L)' 'MAITFGYEFAVVQPDFGGILKGMFIPTCGACNSAVVLQIVSIIGSIIQPYNYYLHSALVKVCFKGPVQ' A
#
# COMPACT_ATOMS: atom_id res chain seq x y z
N MET A 1 0.70 15.72 5.86
CA MET A 1 -0.19 14.59 6.17
C MET A 1 0.48 13.53 7.02
N ALA A 2 1.66 13.00 6.66
CA ALA A 2 2.34 11.98 7.47
C ALA A 2 2.64 12.45 8.91
N ILE A 3 3.08 13.69 9.09
CA ILE A 3 3.43 14.25 10.41
C ILE A 3 2.19 14.44 11.29
N THR A 4 1.13 15.02 10.73
CA THR A 4 -0.13 15.25 11.45
C THR A 4 -0.80 13.94 11.84
N PHE A 5 -0.80 12.94 10.94
CA PHE A 5 -1.34 11.61 11.24
C PHE A 5 -0.49 10.87 12.29
N GLY A 6 0.83 11.02 12.24
CA GLY A 6 1.74 10.45 13.24
C GLY A 6 1.52 11.02 14.65
N TYR A 7 1.22 12.31 14.76
CA TYR A 7 0.89 12.94 16.04
C TYR A 7 -0.42 12.39 16.61
N GLU A 8 -1.49 12.36 15.81
CA GLU A 8 -2.78 11.80 16.24
C GLU A 8 -2.66 10.33 16.64
N PHE A 9 -1.86 9.55 15.91
CA PHE A 9 -1.59 8.15 16.23
C PHE A 9 -0.88 7.96 17.58
N ALA A 10 0.05 8.87 17.93
CA ALA A 10 0.73 8.85 19.22
C ALA A 10 -0.19 9.26 20.38
N VAL A 11 -1.08 10.24 20.15
CA VAL A 11 -2.04 10.73 21.15
C VAL A 11 -3.13 9.68 21.43
N VAL A 12 -3.61 8.98 20.41
CA VAL A 12 -4.67 7.96 20.54
C VAL A 12 -4.18 6.69 21.26
N GLN A 13 -2.86 6.52 21.42
CA GLN A 13 -2.22 5.39 22.11
C GLN A 13 -2.93 4.04 21.84
N PRO A 14 -3.01 3.61 20.57
CA PRO A 14 -3.70 2.38 20.25
C PRO A 14 -2.91 1.16 20.76
N ASP A 15 -3.60 0.04 20.90
CA ASP A 15 -2.97 -1.24 21.24
C ASP A 15 -2.04 -1.69 20.10
N PHE A 16 -0.74 -1.41 20.26
CA PHE A 16 0.28 -1.78 19.27
C PHE A 16 0.36 -3.29 19.05
N GLY A 17 0.12 -4.11 20.08
CA GLY A 17 0.17 -5.57 20.00
C GLY A 17 -0.88 -6.13 19.03
N GLY A 18 -2.11 -5.62 19.11
CA GLY A 18 -3.22 -5.97 18.23
C GLY A 18 -3.01 -5.47 16.80
N ILE A 19 -2.45 -4.27 16.62
CA ILE A 19 -2.10 -3.73 15.29
C ILE A 19 -1.04 -4.62 14.63
N LEU A 20 0.04 -4.94 15.35
CA LEU A 20 1.11 -5.78 14.84
C LEU A 20 0.56 -7.15 14.45
N LYS A 21 -0.25 -7.77 15.32
CA LYS A 21 -0.87 -9.06 15.04
C LYS A 21 -1.79 -9.02 13.82
N GLY A 22 -2.58 -7.95 13.64
CA GLY A 22 -3.45 -7.75 12.49
C GLY A 22 -2.70 -7.47 11.18
N MET A 23 -1.52 -6.83 11.25
CA MET A 23 -0.65 -6.59 10.07
C MET A 23 0.04 -7.87 9.59
N PHE A 24 0.48 -8.73 10.51
CA PHE A 24 1.23 -9.96 10.17
C PHE A 24 0.34 -11.17 9.90
N ILE A 25 -0.81 -11.27 10.56
CA ILE A 25 -1.73 -12.40 10.44
C ILE A 25 -3.10 -11.83 10.04
N PRO A 26 -3.42 -11.75 8.73
CA PRO A 26 -4.72 -11.29 8.28
C PRO A 26 -5.80 -12.35 8.59
N THR A 27 -6.32 -12.33 9.82
CA THR A 27 -7.37 -13.24 10.26
C THR A 27 -8.74 -12.70 9.86
N CYS A 28 -9.54 -13.50 9.15
CA CYS A 28 -10.93 -13.15 8.87
C CYS A 28 -11.85 -13.79 9.92
N GLY A 29 -12.27 -13.03 10.94
CA GLY A 29 -13.19 -13.52 11.97
C GLY A 29 -14.65 -13.65 11.50
N ALA A 30 -15.08 -12.78 10.58
CA ALA A 30 -16.45 -12.75 10.04
C ALA A 30 -16.43 -12.29 8.57
N CYS A 31 -15.97 -13.17 7.68
CA CYS A 31 -15.84 -12.86 6.25
C CYS A 31 -17.21 -12.70 5.59
N ASN A 32 -17.56 -11.44 5.30
CA ASN A 32 -18.72 -11.04 4.48
C ASN A 32 -18.21 -10.60 3.10
N SER A 33 -19.01 -10.79 2.05
CA SER A 33 -18.69 -10.40 0.66
C SER A 33 -18.25 -8.93 0.53
N ALA A 34 -18.79 -8.04 1.37
CA ALA A 34 -18.38 -6.63 1.42
C ALA A 34 -16.92 -6.44 1.84
N VAL A 35 -16.45 -7.21 2.83
CA VAL A 35 -15.06 -7.14 3.33
C VAL A 35 -14.08 -7.66 2.28
N VAL A 36 -14.45 -8.75 1.59
CA VAL A 36 -13.65 -9.29 0.49
C VAL A 36 -13.50 -8.27 -0.63
N LEU A 37 -14.58 -7.58 -0.99
CA LEU A 37 -14.55 -6.56 -2.03
C LEU A 37 -13.68 -5.34 -1.62
N GLN A 38 -13.68 -4.97 -0.34
CA GLN A 38 -12.81 -3.92 0.19
C GLN A 38 -11.32 -4.33 0.17
N ILE A 39 -11.01 -5.60 0.43
CA ILE A 39 -9.63 -6.09 0.34
C ILE A 39 -9.13 -6.01 -1.12
N VAL A 40 -9.96 -6.44 -2.07
CA VAL A 40 -9.64 -6.36 -3.50
C VAL A 40 -9.48 -4.91 -3.96
N SER A 41 -10.29 -3.98 -3.46
CA SER A 41 -10.17 -2.56 -3.81
C SER A 41 -8.91 -1.91 -3.25
N ILE A 42 -8.47 -2.27 -2.04
CA ILE A 42 -7.20 -1.80 -1.46
C ILE A 42 -6.03 -2.25 -2.33
N ILE A 43 -6.01 -3.52 -2.78
CA ILE A 43 -4.94 -4.03 -3.67
C ILE A 43 -4.91 -3.26 -4.98
N GLY A 44 -6.08 -3.03 -5.60
CA GLY A 44 -6.19 -2.26 -6.85
C GLY A 44 -5.78 -0.79 -6.69
N SER A 45 -6.01 -0.19 -5.51
CA SER A 45 -5.65 1.20 -5.24
C SER A 45 -4.14 1.41 -5.02
N ILE A 46 -3.38 0.38 -4.67
CA ILE A 46 -1.92 0.47 -4.48
C ILE A 46 -1.19 0.44 -5.83
N ILE A 47 -1.71 -0.31 -6.79
CA ILE A 47 -1.09 -0.50 -8.11
C ILE A 47 -1.54 0.60 -9.05
N GLN A 48 -0.72 1.63 -9.17
CA GLN A 48 -1.02 2.75 -10.06
C GLN A 48 -0.31 2.57 -11.42
N PRO A 49 -1.04 2.29 -12.51
CA PRO A 49 -0.47 1.81 -13.77
C PRO A 49 0.52 2.80 -14.40
N TYR A 50 0.23 4.11 -14.34
CA TYR A 50 1.11 5.11 -14.93
C TYR A 50 2.52 5.07 -14.31
N ASN A 51 2.63 4.81 -13.01
CA ASN A 51 3.91 4.86 -12.31
C ASN A 51 4.75 3.62 -12.63
N TYR A 52 4.08 2.49 -12.88
CA TYR A 52 4.72 1.25 -13.34
C TYR A 52 5.31 1.40 -14.76
N TYR A 53 4.58 2.05 -15.66
CA TYR A 53 5.06 2.36 -17.01
C TYR A 53 6.20 3.39 -17.00
N LEU A 54 6.10 4.44 -16.17
CA LEU A 54 7.15 5.46 -16.04
C LEU A 54 8.46 4.85 -15.52
N HIS A 55 8.40 4.00 -14.49
CA HIS A 55 9.57 3.31 -13.98
C HIS A 55 10.20 2.38 -15.04
N SER A 56 9.38 1.71 -15.84
CA SER A 56 9.82 0.84 -16.94
C SER A 56 10.42 1.60 -18.13
N ALA A 57 10.01 2.85 -18.35
CA ALA A 57 10.57 3.72 -19.38
C ALA A 57 11.87 4.39 -18.91
N LEU A 58 11.95 4.78 -17.63
CA LEU A 58 13.14 5.41 -17.05
C LEU A 58 14.36 4.46 -17.01
N VAL A 59 14.14 3.17 -16.73
CA VAL A 59 15.19 2.15 -16.83
C VAL A 59 15.62 1.91 -18.29
N LYS A 60 14.70 2.03 -19.25
CA LYS A 60 15.02 1.86 -20.68
C LYS A 60 15.79 3.05 -21.26
N VAL A 61 15.53 4.29 -20.84
CA VAL A 61 16.28 5.46 -21.35
C VAL A 61 17.72 5.50 -20.84
N CYS A 62 17.99 4.96 -19.64
CA CYS A 62 19.35 4.86 -19.11
C CYS A 62 20.16 3.72 -19.78
N PHE A 63 19.50 2.65 -20.23
CA PHE A 63 20.15 1.50 -20.86
C PHE A 63 20.23 1.59 -22.39
N LYS A 64 19.41 2.44 -23.01
CA LYS A 64 19.56 2.74 -24.42
C LYS A 64 20.73 3.73 -24.56
N GLY A 65 21.93 3.20 -24.76
CA GLY A 65 23.06 3.96 -25.28
C GLY A 65 22.65 4.73 -26.56
N PRO A 66 23.43 5.76 -26.96
CA PRO A 66 23.05 6.69 -28.01
C PRO A 66 22.51 5.93 -29.23
N VAL A 67 21.27 6.24 -29.61
CA VAL A 67 20.67 5.79 -30.86
C VAL A 67 21.60 6.23 -31.99
N GLN A 68 22.12 5.23 -32.68
CA GLN A 68 22.63 5.35 -34.04
C GLN A 68 21.46 5.35 -35.01
#